data_AF-U4V021-F1
#
_entry.id   AF-U4V021-F1
#
_cell.length_a   1.000
_cell.length_b   1.000
_cell.length_c   1.000
_cell.angle_alpha   90.00
_cell.angle_beta   90.00
_cell.angle_gamma   90.00
#
_symmetry.space_group_name_H-M   'P 1'
#
loop_
_entity.id
_entity.type
_entity.pdbx_description
1 polymer ?
#
loop_
_entity_poly.entity_id
_entity_poly.type
_entity_poly.pdbx_seq_one_letter_code
_entity_poly.pdbx_strand_id
1 'polypeptide(L)'
;MPPASVENQNSALLSTEENLQVFKLLGNRCQTIATTVVQLFLTAPPNHSQWIKKETGVLCYVKDNSKKNYFFRLFNLRQNQMVWEHEMYSNMEYIESTAWFHMFE
;
A
#
# COMPACT_ATOMS: atom_id res chain seq x y z
N MET A 1 27.84 -9.34 14.15
CA MET A 1 27.22 -8.37 13.22
C MET A 1 26.04 -7.73 13.92
N PRO A 2 25.92 -6.39 13.95
CA PRO A 2 24.62 -5.79 14.23
C PRO A 2 23.63 -6.27 13.15
N PRO A 3 22.34 -6.49 13.50
CA PRO A 3 21.34 -6.84 12.50
C PRO A 3 21.29 -5.73 11.44
N ALA A 4 21.21 -6.10 10.16
CA ALA A 4 21.06 -5.16 9.06
C ALA A 4 19.93 -4.17 9.40
N SER A 5 20.16 -2.87 9.18
CA SER A 5 19.08 -1.88 9.24
C SER A 5 18.00 -2.34 8.28
N VAL A 6 16.85 -2.70 8.83
CA VAL A 6 15.70 -3.17 8.08
C VAL A 6 15.06 -1.93 7.44
N GLU A 7 15.58 -1.55 6.27
CA GLU A 7 15.20 -0.31 5.59
C GLU A 7 13.89 -0.44 4.81
N ASN A 8 13.18 0.68 4.73
CA ASN A 8 11.98 0.80 3.93
C ASN A 8 12.33 0.86 2.44
N GLN A 9 11.52 0.21 1.60
CA GLN A 9 11.68 0.21 0.16
C GLN A 9 11.08 1.47 -0.46
N ASN A 10 11.94 2.28 -1.06
CA ASN A 10 11.56 3.52 -1.74
C ASN A 10 10.80 3.25 -3.05
N SER A 11 9.93 4.18 -3.42
CA SER A 11 9.41 4.25 -4.77
C SER A 11 10.26 5.18 -5.63
N ALA A 12 10.59 4.74 -6.84
CA ALA A 12 11.24 5.58 -7.86
C ALA A 12 10.30 6.66 -8.42
N LEU A 13 8.99 6.54 -8.19
CA LEU A 13 7.98 7.53 -8.60
C LEU A 13 7.86 8.70 -7.63
N LEU A 14 8.55 8.65 -6.50
CA LEU A 14 8.48 9.64 -5.42
C LEU A 14 9.84 10.29 -5.21
N SER A 15 9.81 11.57 -4.85
CA SER A 15 10.99 12.26 -4.33
C SER A 15 11.47 11.63 -3.02
N THR A 16 12.72 11.95 -2.61
CA THR A 16 13.26 11.51 -1.33
C THR A 16 12.41 12.02 -0.16
N GLU A 17 11.93 13.25 -0.24
CA GLU A 17 11.07 13.88 0.76
C GLU A 17 9.71 13.19 0.88
N GLU A 18 9.09 12.84 -0.25
CA GLU A 18 7.81 12.12 -0.29
C GLU A 18 7.96 10.71 0.29
N ASN A 19 9.01 9.96 -0.08
CA ASN A 19 9.29 8.65 0.50
C ASN A 19 9.44 8.75 2.04
N LEU A 20 10.24 9.71 2.51
CA LEU A 20 10.41 9.95 3.94
C LEU A 20 9.10 10.33 4.64
N GLN A 21 8.23 11.10 3.98
CA GLN A 21 6.91 11.45 4.52
C GLN A 21 6.03 10.21 4.70
N VAL A 22 5.97 9.32 3.69
CA VAL A 22 5.23 8.05 3.80
C VAL A 22 5.75 7.20 4.96
N PHE A 23 7.07 7.08 5.09
CA PHE A 23 7.66 6.25 6.14
C PHE A 23 7.44 6.83 7.55
N LYS A 24 7.38 8.15 7.67
CA LYS A 24 6.95 8.81 8.92
C LYS A 24 5.50 8.48 9.26
N LEU A 25 4.59 8.48 8.27
CA LEU A 25 3.19 8.10 8.45
C LEU A 25 3.02 6.61 8.78
N LEU A 26 3.90 5.76 8.26
CA LEU A 26 3.87 4.32 8.50
C LEU A 26 4.24 3.95 9.94
N GLY A 27 5.20 4.68 10.53
CA GLY A 27 5.66 4.49 11.90
C GLY A 27 6.65 3.32 12.09
N ASN A 28 7.24 3.24 13.28
CA ASN A 28 8.47 2.47 13.52
C ASN A 28 8.26 0.94 13.67
N ARG A 29 7.02 0.45 13.68
CA ARG A 29 6.71 -0.98 13.87
C ARG A 29 6.39 -1.71 12.58
N CYS A 30 6.39 -0.97 11.47
CA CYS A 30 5.96 -1.42 10.18
C CYS A 30 7.12 -1.23 9.19
N GLN A 31 7.35 -2.24 8.36
CA GLN A 31 8.37 -2.18 7.33
C GLN A 31 7.72 -2.30 5.96
N THR A 32 8.06 -1.39 5.05
CA THR A 32 7.67 -1.52 3.63
C THR A 32 8.52 -2.57 2.92
N ILE A 33 7.85 -3.46 2.20
CA ILE A 33 8.42 -4.42 1.26
C ILE A 33 8.41 -3.84 -0.16
N ALA A 34 7.40 -3.03 -0.48
CA ALA A 34 7.31 -2.28 -1.72
C ALA A 34 6.51 -0.99 -1.51
N THR A 35 6.86 0.05 -2.26
CA THR A 35 6.17 1.34 -2.25
C THR A 35 5.96 1.81 -3.69
N THR A 36 4.73 2.20 -4.03
CA THR A 36 4.40 2.69 -5.38
C THR A 36 3.22 3.66 -5.34
N VAL A 37 2.99 4.38 -6.44
CA VAL A 37 1.84 5.27 -6.60
C VAL A 37 0.74 4.53 -7.33
N VAL A 38 -0.48 4.55 -6.79
CA VAL A 38 -1.63 3.85 -7.36
C VAL A 38 -2.88 4.72 -7.40
N GLN A 39 -3.83 4.30 -8.23
CA GLN A 39 -5.22 4.71 -8.14
C GLN A 39 -6.03 3.53 -7.62
N LEU A 40 -6.68 3.71 -6.48
CA LEU A 40 -7.54 2.68 -5.89
C LEU A 40 -8.91 2.75 -6.55
N PHE A 41 -9.35 1.62 -7.10
CA PHE A 41 -10.70 1.44 -7.62
C PHE A 41 -11.43 0.39 -6.77
N LEU A 42 -12.71 0.63 -6.52
CA LEU A 42 -13.59 -0.31 -5.84
C LEU A 42 -14.87 -0.47 -6.65
N THR A 43 -15.50 -1.64 -6.56
CA THR A 43 -16.86 -1.86 -7.05
C THR A 43 -17.87 -1.49 -5.95
N ALA A 44 -19.05 -1.01 -6.33
CA ALA A 44 -20.09 -0.64 -5.38
C ALA A 44 -21.32 -1.57 -5.49
N PRO A 45 -21.97 -1.92 -4.36
CA PRO A 45 -23.27 -2.56 -4.38
C PRO A 45 -24.32 -1.68 -5.08
N PRO A 46 -25.41 -2.26 -5.61
CA PRO A 46 -25.76 -3.69 -5.58
C PRO A 46 -25.16 -4.53 -6.72
N ASN A 47 -24.78 -3.90 -7.83
CA ASN A 47 -24.49 -4.64 -9.07
C ASN A 47 -23.01 -4.90 -9.32
N HIS A 48 -22.09 -4.25 -8.57
CA HIS A 48 -20.63 -4.37 -8.72
C HIS A 48 -20.12 -4.28 -10.18
N SER A 49 -20.89 -3.62 -11.05
CA SER A 49 -20.72 -3.71 -12.51
C SER A 49 -19.75 -2.68 -13.08
N GLN A 50 -19.19 -1.82 -12.23
CA GLN A 50 -18.28 -0.75 -12.65
C GLN A 50 -17.22 -0.48 -11.59
N TRP A 51 -16.01 -0.17 -12.06
CA TRP A 51 -14.91 0.29 -11.23
C TRP A 51 -15.08 1.78 -10.92
N ILE A 52 -15.16 2.11 -9.64
CA ILE A 52 -15.27 3.49 -9.17
C ILE A 52 -13.94 3.88 -8.54
N LYS A 53 -13.32 4.93 -9.10
CA LYS A 53 -12.10 5.50 -8.52
C LYS A 53 -12.42 6.03 -7.12
N LYS A 54 -11.76 5.47 -6.11
CA LYS A 54 -11.93 5.86 -4.72
C LYS A 54 -10.91 6.90 -4.28
N GLU A 55 -9.63 6.66 -4.56
CA GLU A 55 -8.53 7.48 -4.06
C GLU A 55 -7.29 7.39 -4.97
N THR A 56 -6.36 8.32 -4.82
CA THR A 56 -5.03 8.26 -5.45
C THR A 56 -3.98 8.59 -4.42
N GLY A 57 -2.95 7.75 -4.32
CA GLY A 57 -1.95 7.93 -3.28
C GLY A 57 -0.80 6.96 -3.40
N VAL A 58 -0.01 6.91 -2.34
CA VAL A 58 1.12 6.00 -2.23
C VAL A 58 0.67 4.72 -1.53
N LEU A 59 0.73 3.61 -2.24
CA LEU A 59 0.50 2.28 -1.69
C LEU A 59 1.81 1.70 -1.19
N CYS A 60 1.79 1.24 0.06
CA CYS A 60 2.85 0.43 0.63
C CYS A 60 2.34 -0.99 0.86
N TYR A 61 3.13 -1.97 0.40
CA TYR A 61 3.04 -3.34 0.91
C TYR A 61 3.89 -3.44 2.16
N VAL A 62 3.27 -3.73 3.30
CA VAL A 62 3.87 -3.56 4.62
C VAL A 62 3.85 -4.88 5.38
N LYS A 63 4.98 -5.20 6.02
CA LYS A 63 5.04 -6.18 7.10
C LYS A 63 4.83 -5.50 8.44
N ASP A 64 3.73 -5.81 9.12
CA ASP A 64 3.46 -5.32 10.48
C ASP A 64 3.97 -6.33 11.49
N ASN A 65 5.09 -6.02 12.15
CA ASN A 65 5.69 -6.91 13.14
C ASN A 65 4.85 -7.05 14.42
N SER A 66 3.99 -6.06 14.72
CA SER A 66 3.13 -6.09 15.91
C SER A 66 1.96 -7.06 15.70
N LYS A 67 1.35 -6.99 14.51
CA LYS A 67 0.23 -7.85 14.13
C LYS A 67 0.67 -9.21 13.57
N LYS A 68 1.96 -9.36 13.26
CA LYS A 68 2.54 -10.54 12.56
C LYS A 68 1.81 -10.85 11.25
N ASN A 69 1.34 -9.81 10.56
CA ASN A 69 0.64 -9.96 9.29
C ASN A 69 1.10 -8.90 8.27
N TYR A 70 0.70 -9.07 7.01
CA TYR A 70 0.99 -8.16 5.92
C TYR A 70 -0.23 -7.32 5.59
N PHE A 71 0.02 -6.09 5.17
CA PHE A 71 -1.03 -5.13 4.85
C PHE A 71 -0.68 -4.38 3.57
N PHE A 72 -1.69 -4.08 2.77
CA PHE A 72 -1.63 -2.92 1.91
C PHE A 72 -2.12 -1.70 2.68
N ARG A 73 -1.36 -0.60 2.61
CA ARG A 73 -1.74 0.69 3.19
C ARG A 73 -1.56 1.78 2.15
N LEU A 74 -2.63 2.54 1.91
CA LEU A 74 -2.63 3.67 0.99
C LEU A 74 -2.57 4.97 1.79
N PHE A 75 -1.64 5.85 1.42
CA PHE A 75 -1.43 7.14 2.03
C PHE A 75 -1.71 8.26 1.04
N ASN A 76 -2.45 9.27 1.49
CA ASN A 76 -2.58 10.53 0.77
C ASN A 76 -1.59 11.53 1.35
N LEU A 77 -0.54 11.84 0.59
CA LEU A 77 0.54 12.73 1.05
C LEU A 77 0.11 14.18 1.23
N ARG A 78 -0.91 14.65 0.51
CA ARG A 78 -1.45 16.01 0.67
C ARG A 78 -2.24 16.15 1.95
N GLN A 79 -3.04 15.14 2.28
CA GLN A 79 -3.79 15.07 3.55
C GLN A 79 -2.91 14.59 4.72
N ASN A 80 -1.71 14.10 4.42
CA ASN A 80 -0.75 13.58 5.40
C ASN A 80 -1.37 12.50 6.31
N GLN A 81 -2.12 11.57 5.73
CA GLN A 81 -2.80 10.50 6.46
C GLN A 81 -2.91 9.20 5.67
N MET A 82 -3.09 8.10 6.39
CA MET A 82 -3.54 6.84 5.81
C MET A 82 -5.02 6.96 5.44
N VAL A 83 -5.37 6.61 4.20
CA VAL A 83 -6.72 6.76 3.65
C VAL A 83 -7.40 5.43 3.38
N TRP A 84 -6.63 4.35 3.29
CA TRP A 84 -7.16 3.00 3.11
C TRP A 84 -6.15 1.96 3.60
N GLU A 85 -6.66 0.87 4.18
CA GLU A 85 -5.88 -0.31 4.54
C GLU A 85 -6.61 -1.58 4.15
N HIS A 86 -5.84 -2.62 3.88
CA HIS A 86 -6.36 -3.97 3.66
C HIS A 86 -5.37 -5.00 4.17
N GLU A 87 -5.87 -5.93 4.97
CA GLU A 87 -5.10 -7.04 5.52
C GLU A 87 -4.94 -8.14 4.47
N MET A 88 -3.72 -8.67 4.34
CA MET A 88 -3.43 -9.72 3.37
C MET A 88 -3.68 -11.08 4.00
N TYR A 89 -4.34 -11.95 3.24
CA TYR A 89 -4.63 -13.32 3.63
C TYR A 89 -3.85 -14.29 2.76
N SER A 90 -3.46 -15.44 3.32
CA SER A 90 -2.65 -16.44 2.61
C SER A 90 -3.37 -17.07 1.42
N ASN A 91 -4.71 -17.01 1.40
CA ASN A 91 -5.58 -17.58 0.38
C ASN A 91 -6.19 -16.53 -0.56
N MET A 92 -5.66 -15.31 -0.56
CA MET A 92 -6.09 -14.25 -1.45
C MET A 92 -5.74 -14.59 -2.90
N GLU A 93 -6.68 -14.40 -3.82
CA GLU A 93 -6.40 -14.54 -5.25
C GLU A 93 -5.90 -13.21 -5.80
N TYR A 94 -4.77 -13.24 -6.51
CA TYR A 94 -4.18 -12.07 -7.15
C TYR A 94 -4.31 -12.19 -8.67
N ILE A 95 -5.01 -11.24 -9.27
CA ILE A 95 -5.36 -11.26 -10.70
C ILE A 95 -4.67 -10.09 -11.40
N GLU A 96 -3.66 -10.42 -12.20
CA GLU A 96 -2.95 -9.49 -13.09
C GLU A 96 -3.69 -9.34 -14.42
N SER A 97 -4.89 -8.76 -14.40
CA SER A 97 -5.72 -8.66 -15.62
C SER A 97 -5.05 -7.86 -16.75
N THR A 98 -4.23 -6.88 -16.41
CA THR A 98 -3.37 -6.15 -17.34
C THR A 98 -2.06 -5.77 -16.66
N ALA A 99 -1.09 -5.28 -17.42
CA ALA A 99 0.20 -4.87 -16.85
C ALA A 99 0.11 -3.78 -15.76
N TRP A 100 -0.95 -2.96 -15.74
CA TRP A 100 -1.09 -1.79 -14.85
C TRP A 100 -2.35 -1.82 -13.99
N PHE A 101 -3.21 -2.82 -14.18
CA PHE A 101 -4.46 -2.99 -13.44
C PHE A 101 -4.50 -4.38 -12.82
N HIS A 102 -4.35 -4.39 -11.51
CA HIS A 102 -4.25 -5.58 -10.67
C HIS A 102 -5.45 -5.61 -9.73
N MET A 103 -6.05 -6.79 -9.57
CA MET A 103 -7.22 -7.01 -8.73
C MET A 103 -6.89 -8.10 -7.71
N PHE A 104 -7.58 -8.06 -6.58
CA PHE A 104 -7.40 -9.06 -5.53
C PHE A 104 -8.71 -9.28 -4.76
N GLU A 105 -8.95 -10.52 -4.33
CA GLU A 105 -10.12 -10.93 -3.52
C GLU A 105 -9.78 -11.98 -2.46
#